data_AF-A0A9N8ZSP4-F1
#
_entry.id   AF-A0A9N8ZSP4-F1
#
_cell.length_a   1.000
_cell.length_b   1.000
_cell.length_c   1.000
_cell.angle_alpha   90.00
_cell.angle_beta   90.00
_cell.angle_gamma   90.00
#
_symmetry.space_group_name_H-M   'P 1'
#
loop_
_entity.id
_entity.type
_entity.pdbx_description
1 polymer ?
#
loop_
_entity_poly.entity_id
_entity_poly.type
_entity_poly.pdbx_seq_one_letter_code
_entity_poly.pdbx_strand_id
1 'polypeptide(L)'
;TVWHKGKPATIKWKILEKADVTSTTIELLRGDPENLDHIMVISNKVNPNSLAHTWTVKNDLPAGKDYVIQIGEENHKIRYSHKFEIAN
;
A
#
# COMPACT_ATOMS: atom_id res chain seq x y z
N THR A 1 -5.80 10.68 -4.73
CA THR A 1 -5.02 10.89 -3.49
C THR A 1 -3.63 11.35 -3.87
N VAL A 2 -3.04 12.30 -3.15
CA VAL A 2 -1.66 12.77 -3.38
C VAL A 2 -0.90 12.64 -2.07
N TRP A 3 0.27 11.99 -2.10
CA TRP A 3 1.21 11.91 -0.99
C TRP A 3 2.52 12.59 -1.36
N HIS A 4 3.22 13.13 -0.35
CA HIS A 4 4.45 13.89 -0.55
C HIS A 4 5.65 13.14 0.00
N LYS A 5 6.75 13.17 -0.73
CA LYS A 5 8.03 12.59 -0.32
C LYS A 5 8.48 13.14 1.04
N GLY A 6 9.00 12.25 1.89
CA GLY A 6 9.46 12.58 3.23
C GLY A 6 8.35 12.92 4.23
N LYS A 7 7.07 12.87 3.82
CA LYS A 7 5.92 13.15 4.69
C LYS A 7 5.22 11.86 5.11
N PRO A 8 4.62 11.84 6.31
CA PRO A 8 3.76 10.74 6.71
C PRO A 8 2.51 10.71 5.83
N ALA A 9 2.14 9.50 5.40
CA ALA A 9 0.89 9.18 4.74
C ALA A 9 0.17 8.08 5.52
N THR A 10 -1.16 8.17 5.58
CA THR A 10 -1.98 7.17 6.25
C THR A 10 -2.70 6.31 5.22
N ILE A 11 -2.37 5.03 5.22
CA ILE A 11 -3.05 3.99 4.46
C ILE A 11 -4.23 3.54 5.30
N LYS A 12 -5.45 3.57 4.75
CA LYS A 12 -6.68 3.14 5.43
C LYS A 12 -7.38 2.08 4.60
N TRP A 13 -7.97 1.09 5.26
CA TRP A 13 -8.73 0.03 4.60
C TRP A 13 -9.98 -0.33 5.40
N LYS A 14 -10.84 -1.14 4.77
CA LYS A 14 -12.02 -1.72 5.40
C LYS A 14 -11.92 -3.23 5.34
N ILE A 15 -12.37 -3.89 6.40
CA ILE A 15 -12.51 -5.34 6.43
C ILE A 15 -13.86 -5.68 5.78
N LEU A 16 -13.82 -6.43 4.68
CA LEU A 16 -15.04 -6.89 3.99
C LEU A 16 -15.56 -8.21 4.59
N GLU A 17 -14.64 -9.08 4.98
CA GLU A 17 -14.89 -10.34 5.65
C GLU A 17 -13.88 -10.44 6.79
N LYS A 18 -14.29 -10.86 7.99
CA LYS A 18 -13.36 -11.03 9.10
C LYS A 18 -12.36 -12.11 8.70
N ALA A 19 -11.12 -11.70 8.48
CA ALA A 19 -10.07 -12.60 8.09
C ALA A 19 -9.45 -13.18 9.35
N ASP A 20 -9.24 -14.50 9.37
CA ASP A 20 -8.55 -15.19 10.48
C ASP A 20 -7.01 -14.96 10.46
N VAL A 21 -6.54 -14.02 9.63
CA VAL A 21 -5.14 -13.63 9.56
C VAL A 21 -4.76 -12.68 10.70
N THR A 22 -3.63 -12.98 11.33
CA THR A 22 -3.06 -12.19 12.44
C THR A 22 -2.07 -11.12 11.94
N SER A 23 -1.58 -11.25 10.70
CA SER A 23 -0.72 -10.29 10.02
C SER A 23 -1.12 -10.12 8.56
N THR A 24 -0.68 -9.02 7.96
CA THR A 24 -0.74 -8.78 6.52
C THR A 24 0.46 -7.95 6.07
N THR A 25 0.75 -8.00 4.78
CA THR A 25 1.79 -7.19 4.14
C THR A 25 1.16 -6.01 3.42
N ILE A 26 1.83 -4.87 3.46
CA ILE A 26 1.52 -3.68 2.67
C ILE A 26 2.68 -3.45 1.71
N GLU A 27 2.37 -3.42 0.42
CA GLU A 27 3.34 -3.21 -0.65
C GLU A 27 2.97 -1.98 -1.48
N LEU A 28 3.99 -1.34 -2.02
CA LEU A 28 3.88 -0.26 -2.99
C LEU A 28 4.17 -0.83 -4.38
N LEU A 29 3.24 -0.65 -5.29
CA LEU A 29 3.40 -0.99 -6.70
C LEU A 29 3.20 0.24 -7.58
N ARG A 30 3.56 0.12 -8.85
CA ARG A 30 3.42 1.18 -9.83
C ARG A 30 3.14 0.63 -11.22
N GLY A 31 2.36 1.35 -12.02
CA GLY A 31 2.29 1.13 -13.47
C GLY A 31 0.93 0.72 -13.99
N ASP A 32 0.92 -0.18 -14.98
CA ASP A 32 -0.30 -0.68 -15.62
C ASP A 32 -1.06 -1.62 -14.67
N PRO A 33 -2.39 -1.48 -14.48
CA PRO A 33 -3.16 -2.38 -13.62
C PRO A 33 -3.04 -3.87 -13.99
N GLU A 34 -2.80 -4.19 -15.26
CA GLU A 34 -2.62 -5.56 -15.76
C GLU A 34 -1.17 -6.07 -15.60
N ASN A 35 -0.23 -5.17 -15.31
CA ASN A 35 1.18 -5.49 -15.11
C ASN A 35 1.86 -4.47 -14.18
N LEU A 36 1.53 -4.57 -12.89
CA LEU A 36 2.07 -3.69 -11.86
C LEU A 36 3.49 -4.09 -11.48
N ASP A 37 4.42 -3.13 -11.54
CA ASP A 37 5.77 -3.30 -11.04
C ASP A 37 5.79 -3.20 -9.51
N HIS A 38 6.36 -4.20 -8.85
CA HIS A 38 6.61 -4.13 -7.41
C HIS A 38 7.75 -3.15 -7.12
N ILE A 39 7.46 -2.11 -6.34
CA ILE A 39 8.45 -1.08 -5.98
C ILE A 39 9.10 -1.43 -4.65
N MET A 40 8.31 -1.68 -3.61
CA MET A 40 8.83 -2.05 -2.29
C MET A 40 7.76 -2.61 -1.36
N VAL A 41 8.21 -3.38 -0.37
CA VAL A 41 7.44 -3.69 0.83
C VAL A 41 7.47 -2.49 1.77
N ILE A 42 6.30 -1.94 2.11
CA ILE A 42 6.14 -0.87 3.11
C ILE A 42 6.20 -1.46 4.52
N SER A 43 5.50 -2.57 4.75
CA SER A 43 5.52 -3.31 6.01
C SER A 43 5.07 -4.75 5.79
N ASN A 44 5.72 -5.71 6.46
CA ASN A 44 5.42 -7.14 6.36
C ASN A 44 4.73 -7.71 7.61
N LYS A 45 4.39 -6.86 8.59
CA LYS A 45 3.75 -7.27 9.85
C LYS A 45 2.76 -6.20 10.30
N VAL A 46 1.68 -6.05 9.54
CA VAL A 46 0.58 -5.14 9.90
C VAL A 46 -0.57 -5.96 10.48
N ASN A 47 -1.13 -5.52 11.62
CA ASN A 47 -2.37 -6.09 12.11
C ASN A 47 -3.52 -5.64 11.19
N PRO A 48 -4.18 -6.56 10.46
CA PRO A 48 -5.24 -6.19 9.52
C PRO A 48 -6.46 -5.57 10.23
N ASN A 49 -6.62 -5.79 11.53
CA ASN A 49 -7.69 -5.21 12.35
C ASN A 49 -7.43 -3.77 12.81
N SER A 50 -6.23 -3.22 12.59
CA SER A 50 -5.94 -1.81 12.90
C SER A 50 -6.62 -0.83 11.95
N LEU A 51 -7.08 -1.29 10.78
CA LEU A 51 -7.77 -0.51 9.74
C LEU A 51 -6.96 0.67 9.14
N ALA A 52 -5.79 0.97 9.69
CA ALA A 52 -4.89 1.99 9.22
C ALA A 52 -3.43 1.65 9.52
N HIS A 53 -2.53 2.16 8.67
CA HIS A 53 -1.09 2.10 8.84
C HIS A 53 -0.48 3.43 8.39
N THR A 54 0.43 4.00 9.20
CA THR A 54 1.14 5.23 8.84
C THR A 54 2.51 4.87 8.29
N TRP A 55 2.82 5.41 7.12
CA TRP A 55 4.09 5.22 6.43
C TRP A 55 4.69 6.58 6.08
N THR A 56 5.99 6.76 6.32
CA THR A 56 6.73 7.93 5.80
C THR A 56 7.17 7.65 4.38
N VAL A 57 6.62 8.39 3.41
CA VAL A 57 6.96 8.22 1.99
C VAL A 57 8.45 8.47 1.79
N LYS A 58 9.16 7.52 1.18
CA LYS A 58 10.61 7.66 0.99
C LYS A 58 10.93 8.80 0.01
N ASN A 59 12.01 9.53 0.28
CA ASN A 59 12.44 10.68 -0.54
C ASN A 59 13.01 10.27 -1.91
N ASP A 60 13.49 9.05 -2.04
CA ASP A 60 14.11 8.50 -3.26
C ASP A 60 13.08 7.95 -4.26
N LEU A 61 11.79 7.88 -3.89
CA LEU A 61 10.75 7.46 -4.82
C LEU A 61 10.63 8.47 -5.96
N PRO A 62 10.56 8.02 -7.23
CA PRO A 62 10.22 8.90 -8.33
C PRO A 62 8.85 9.57 -8.10
N ALA A 63 8.66 10.76 -8.65
CA ALA A 63 7.31 11.32 -8.70
C ALA A 63 6.48 10.56 -9.76
N GLY A 64 5.18 10.41 -9.55
CA GLY A 64 4.30 9.64 -10.44
C GLY A 64 2.86 9.58 -9.97
N LYS A 65 1.92 9.28 -10.88
CA LYS A 65 0.46 9.23 -10.62
C LYS A 65 -0.13 7.83 -10.68
N ASP A 66 0.73 6.84 -10.82
CA ASP A 66 0.45 5.46 -11.18
C ASP A 66 0.79 4.50 -10.04
N TYR A 67 0.93 5.02 -8.82
CA TYR A 67 1.20 4.21 -7.62
C TYR A 67 -0.08 3.55 -7.11
N VAL A 68 0.07 2.34 -6.57
CA VAL A 68 -0.99 1.53 -5.99
C VAL A 68 -0.50 0.92 -4.68
N ILE A 69 -1.36 0.84 -3.67
CA ILE A 69 -1.13 0.05 -2.48
C ILE A 69 -1.74 -1.32 -2.66
N GLN A 70 -0.96 -2.35 -2.37
CA GLN A 70 -1.43 -3.71 -2.20
C GLN A 70 -1.46 -4.05 -0.71
N ILE A 71 -2.54 -4.68 -0.26
CA ILE A 71 -2.66 -5.26 1.07
C ILE A 71 -3.04 -6.74 0.92
N GLY A 72 -2.28 -7.61 1.55
CA GLY A 72 -2.53 -9.06 1.51
C GLY A 72 -1.27 -9.86 1.80
N GLU A 73 -1.42 -11.17 1.87
CA GLU A 73 -0.30 -12.10 1.82
C GLU A 73 -0.43 -12.94 0.55
N GLU A 74 0.68 -13.41 -0.01
CA GLU A 74 0.73 -14.16 -1.27
C GLU A 74 -0.17 -15.42 -1.28
N ASN A 75 -0.36 -16.04 -0.11
CA ASN A 75 -1.23 -17.22 0.06
C ASN A 75 -2.68 -16.87 0.43
N HIS A 76 -3.03 -15.58 0.48
CA HIS A 76 -4.34 -15.07 0.89
C HIS A 76 -4.94 -14.13 -0.16
N LYS A 77 -6.17 -13.65 0.08
CA LYS A 77 -6.83 -12.68 -0.79
C LYS A 77 -6.05 -11.35 -0.77
N ILE A 78 -5.47 -10.99 -1.92
CA ILE A 78 -4.84 -9.69 -2.14
C ILE A 78 -5.90 -8.64 -2.52
N ARG A 79 -5.70 -7.39 -2.08
CA ARG A 79 -6.53 -6.23 -2.43
C ARG A 79 -5.66 -5.05 -2.82
N TYR A 80 -6.18 -4.24 -3.73
CA TYR A 80 -5.50 -3.07 -4.27
C TYR A 80 -6.29 -1.80 -3.99
N SER A 81 -5.58 -0.69 -3.79
CA SER A 81 -6.19 0.65 -3.79
C SER A 81 -6.49 1.12 -5.22
N HIS A 82 -7.19 2.24 -5.34
CA HIS A 82 -7.13 3.05 -6.55
C HIS A 82 -5.72 3.64 -6.76
N LYS A 83 -5.42 4.09 -7.98
CA LYS A 83 -4.17 4.79 -8.29
C LYS A 83 -4.05 6.11 -7.52
N PHE A 84 -2.84 6.45 -7.09
CA PHE A 84 -2.56 7.71 -6.41
C PHE A 84 -1.23 8.31 -6.87
N GLU A 85 -1.04 9.58 -6.52
CA GLU A 85 0.14 10.35 -6.85
C GLU A 85 1.12 10.40 -5.68
N ILE A 86 2.40 10.19 -5.98
CA ILE A 86 3.52 10.60 -5.13
C ILE A 86 4.16 11.82 -5.78
N ALA A 87 4.09 12.95 -5.08
CA ALA A 87 4.68 14.23 -5.47
C ALA A 87 5.88 14.57 -4.58
N ASN A 88 6.61 15.62 -4.96
CA ASN A 88 7.70 16.16 -4.13
C ASN A 88 7.16 16.80 -2.85
#